data_AF-A0AA36M7X1-F1
#
_entry.id   AF-A0AA36M7X1-F1
#
_cell.length_a   1.000
_cell.length_b   1.000
_cell.length_c   1.000
_cell.angle_alpha   90.00
_cell.angle_beta   90.00
_cell.angle_gamma   90.00
#
_symmetry.space_group_name_H-M   'P 1'
#
loop_
_entity.id
_entity.type
_entity.pdbx_description
1 polymer ?
#
loop_
_entity_poly.entity_id
_entity_poly.type
_entity_poly.pdbx_seq_one_letter_code
_entity_poly.pdbx_strand_id
1 'polypeptide(L)'
;MRVLDQCGCGDPRFPLPSDDKRYCSATSVTDRQCLSNLISSSGGYHHLQLECDCCQPCTEKVFETSYSAAAWPSMNFKIGASCPADIFNDTGACTEYYRVNTAYVEIYYLQLNFETLRETAGYTMVNLFSDFGGNLGLWIGFSVITVCEIIELIFEIGYYLLCIKPIRYTKSGPIAANEVAKRLKIRPSCKQAGAFLINYATEESGLPIDPTKGPTSPTVLPPSGKCSP
;
A
#
# COMPACT_ATOMS: atom_id res chain seq x y z
N MET A 1 -5.38 6.42 -25.42
CA MET A 1 -4.71 7.73 -25.31
C MET A 1 -5.26 8.55 -26.47
N ARG A 2 -6.36 9.30 -26.26
CA ARG A 2 -7.31 9.67 -27.35
C ARG A 2 -6.67 10.36 -28.57
N VAL A 3 -5.57 11.11 -28.37
CA VAL A 3 -4.83 11.77 -29.46
C VAL A 3 -4.21 10.76 -30.44
N LEU A 4 -3.62 9.67 -29.93
CA LEU A 4 -3.06 8.60 -30.76
C LEU A 4 -4.16 7.82 -31.50
N ASP A 5 -5.32 7.65 -30.85
CA ASP A 5 -6.43 6.87 -31.39
C ASP A 5 -7.19 7.63 -32.50
N GLN A 6 -7.27 8.97 -32.41
CA GLN A 6 -7.97 9.80 -33.40
C GLN A 6 -7.07 10.38 -34.50
N CYS A 7 -5.86 10.83 -34.17
CA CYS A 7 -4.97 11.49 -35.13
C CYS A 7 -3.81 10.59 -35.60
N GLY A 8 -3.60 9.43 -34.98
CA GLY A 8 -2.54 8.48 -35.37
C GLY A 8 -1.11 8.96 -35.09
N CYS A 9 -0.95 10.10 -34.41
CA CYS A 9 0.33 10.69 -34.05
C CYS A 9 0.24 11.29 -32.64
N GLY A 10 1.37 11.36 -31.93
CA GLY A 10 1.40 11.96 -30.60
C GLY A 10 1.90 13.40 -30.61
N ASP A 11 1.47 14.16 -29.61
CA ASP A 11 1.88 15.55 -29.41
C ASP A 11 3.37 15.64 -29.01
N PRO A 12 4.21 16.43 -29.71
CA PRO A 12 5.63 16.57 -29.38
C PRO A 12 5.95 17.07 -27.97
N ARG A 13 4.98 17.69 -27.28
CA ARG A 13 5.18 18.19 -25.90
C ARG A 13 5.17 17.08 -24.86
N PHE A 14 4.65 15.90 -25.20
CA PHE A 14 4.53 14.79 -24.27
C PHE A 14 5.33 13.59 -24.78
N PRO A 15 5.93 12.80 -23.88
CA PRO A 15 6.63 11.58 -24.26
C PRO A 15 5.64 10.56 -24.85
N LEU A 16 6.11 9.79 -25.84
CA LEU A 16 5.34 8.72 -26.45
C LEU A 16 5.44 7.44 -25.60
N PRO A 17 4.39 6.60 -25.59
CA PRO A 17 4.40 5.34 -24.84
C PRO A 17 5.32 4.27 -25.46
N SER A 18 5.68 4.41 -26.74
CA SER A 18 6.54 3.46 -27.47
C SER A 18 7.20 4.16 -28.66
N ASP A 19 8.42 3.76 -28.99
CA ASP A 19 9.21 4.33 -30.11
C ASP A 19 8.62 4.01 -31.49
N ASP A 20 7.76 2.99 -31.60
CA ASP A 20 7.07 2.64 -32.85
C ASP A 20 6.04 3.69 -33.29
N LYS A 21 5.66 4.59 -32.37
CA LYS A 21 4.69 5.66 -32.66
C LYS A 21 5.43 6.93 -33.06
N ARG A 22 4.86 7.68 -33.99
CA ARG A 22 5.45 8.94 -34.46
C ARG A 22 4.85 10.17 -33.78
N TYR A 23 5.64 11.22 -33.68
CA TYR A 23 5.16 12.55 -33.36
C TYR A 23 4.37 13.16 -34.53
N CYS A 24 3.42 14.04 -34.21
CA CYS A 24 2.70 14.84 -35.20
C CYS A 24 3.66 15.87 -35.82
N SER A 25 3.68 15.96 -37.16
CA SER A 25 4.56 16.91 -37.84
C SER A 25 3.92 18.30 -37.91
N ALA A 26 4.70 19.35 -37.59
CA ALA A 26 4.26 20.74 -37.75
C ALA A 26 4.10 21.16 -39.22
N THR A 27 4.77 20.46 -40.15
CA THR A 27 4.69 20.75 -41.59
C THR A 27 3.48 20.12 -42.25
N SER A 28 2.90 19.09 -41.63
CA SER A 28 1.71 18.41 -42.14
C SER A 28 0.45 19.17 -41.75
N VAL A 29 -0.32 19.60 -42.76
CA VAL A 29 -1.58 20.32 -42.53
C VAL A 29 -2.61 19.42 -41.85
N THR A 30 -2.66 18.13 -42.19
CA THR A 30 -3.62 17.17 -41.63
C THR A 30 -3.36 16.89 -40.16
N ASP A 31 -2.09 16.68 -39.79
CA ASP A 31 -1.70 16.42 -38.41
C ASP A 31 -1.99 17.64 -37.52
N ARG A 32 -1.63 18.84 -38.01
CA ARG A 32 -1.85 20.10 -37.30
C ARG A 32 -3.34 20.40 -37.09
N GLN A 33 -4.17 20.21 -38.12
CA GLN A 33 -5.61 20.42 -38.02
C GLN A 33 -6.27 19.41 -37.09
N CYS A 34 -5.91 18.12 -37.19
CA CYS A 34 -6.45 17.09 -36.30
C CYS A 34 -6.10 17.38 -34.83
N LEU A 35 -4.83 17.66 -34.54
CA LEU A 35 -4.36 17.95 -33.20
C LEU A 35 -5.03 19.22 -32.63
N SER A 36 -5.08 20.31 -33.40
CA SER A 36 -5.71 21.57 -32.98
C SER A 36 -7.21 21.42 -32.70
N ASN A 37 -7.93 20.72 -33.58
CA ASN A 37 -9.36 20.48 -33.42
C ASN A 37 -9.64 19.60 -32.21
N LEU A 38 -8.83 18.56 -31.99
CA LEU A 38 -8.97 17.66 -30.86
C LEU A 38 -8.74 18.40 -29.53
N ILE A 39 -7.64 19.15 -29.40
CA ILE A 39 -7.32 19.94 -28.21
C ILE A 39 -8.44 20.95 -27.90
N SER A 40 -8.99 21.59 -28.94
CA SER A 40 -10.07 22.56 -28.79
C SER A 40 -11.38 21.90 -28.36
N SER A 41 -11.68 20.72 -28.92
CA SER A 41 -12.88 19.94 -28.58
C SER A 41 -12.83 19.32 -27.17
N SER A 42 -11.63 19.03 -26.66
CA SER A 42 -11.44 18.40 -25.36
C SER A 42 -11.40 19.39 -24.19
N GLY A 43 -11.78 20.66 -24.39
CA GLY A 43 -11.74 21.70 -23.35
C GLY A 43 -10.35 22.24 -23.03
N GLY A 44 -9.38 22.04 -23.94
CA GLY A 44 -7.99 22.47 -23.75
C GLY A 44 -7.24 21.64 -22.71
N TYR A 45 -6.05 22.10 -22.32
CA TYR A 45 -5.19 21.41 -21.35
C TYR A 45 -5.73 21.45 -19.91
N HIS A 46 -6.57 22.44 -19.60
CA HIS A 46 -7.03 22.74 -18.24
C HIS A 46 -8.43 22.19 -17.92
N HIS A 47 -9.25 21.89 -18.93
CA HIS A 47 -10.59 21.32 -18.77
C HIS A 47 -10.72 20.07 -19.62
N LEU A 48 -9.74 19.17 -19.47
CA LEU A 48 -9.71 17.91 -20.18
C LEU A 48 -10.89 17.05 -19.73
N GLN A 49 -12.01 17.12 -20.45
CA GLN A 49 -13.16 16.23 -20.30
C GLN A 49 -12.85 14.86 -20.90
N LEU A 50 -11.77 14.25 -20.43
CA LEU A 50 -11.50 12.85 -20.70
C LEU A 50 -12.05 12.02 -19.54
N GLU A 51 -12.70 10.91 -19.88
CA GLU A 51 -12.95 9.78 -18.97
C GLU A 51 -11.59 9.15 -18.58
N CYS A 52 -10.78 9.90 -17.85
CA CYS A 52 -9.54 9.43 -17.26
C CYS A 52 -9.80 9.22 -15.77
N ASP A 53 -9.71 7.96 -15.33
CA ASP A 53 -9.64 7.64 -13.92
C ASP A 53 -8.20 7.92 -13.45
N CYS A 54 -7.94 9.17 -13.08
CA CYS A 54 -6.64 9.60 -12.57
C CYS A 54 -6.72 9.68 -11.04
N CYS A 55 -6.33 8.59 -10.37
CA CYS A 55 -6.19 8.60 -8.92
C CYS A 55 -4.98 9.43 -8.51
N GLN A 56 -5.11 10.22 -7.44
CA GLN A 56 -3.97 10.92 -6.86
C GLN A 56 -2.95 9.90 -6.30
N PRO A 57 -1.64 10.12 -6.52
CA PRO A 57 -0.62 9.23 -6.00
C PRO A 57 -0.52 9.34 -4.47
N CYS A 58 -0.26 8.21 -3.79
CA CYS A 58 -0.05 8.16 -2.35
C CYS A 58 1.24 8.86 -1.87
N THR A 59 2.19 9.04 -2.77
CA THR A 59 3.50 9.58 -2.45
C THR A 59 3.82 10.68 -3.45
N GLU A 60 3.81 11.90 -2.94
CA GLU A 60 4.13 13.09 -3.69
C GLU A 60 5.25 13.85 -2.98
N LYS A 61 6.16 14.43 -3.75
CA LYS A 61 7.19 15.33 -3.27
C LYS A 61 6.95 16.69 -3.88
N VAL A 62 6.49 17.63 -3.05
CA VAL A 62 6.24 19.01 -3.46
C VAL A 62 7.42 19.87 -3.00
N PHE A 63 7.97 20.67 -3.91
CA PHE A 63 9.03 21.63 -3.60
C PHE A 63 8.45 23.04 -3.66
N GLU A 64 8.39 23.71 -2.51
CA GLU A 64 8.05 25.13 -2.47
C GLU A 64 9.26 25.97 -2.91
N THR A 65 9.06 26.81 -3.91
CA THR A 65 10.12 27.63 -4.50
C THR A 65 9.92 29.10 -4.16
N SER A 66 10.93 29.73 -3.57
CA SER A 66 11.01 31.18 -3.41
C SER A 66 12.02 31.75 -4.39
N TYR A 67 11.68 32.87 -5.03
CA TYR A 67 12.50 33.49 -6.07
C TYR A 67 13.08 34.83 -5.58
N SER A 68 14.37 35.01 -5.81
CA SER A 68 15.05 36.29 -5.65
C SER A 68 15.91 36.58 -6.88
N ALA A 69 15.95 37.85 -7.29
CA ALA A 69 16.68 38.29 -8.48
C ALA A 69 17.62 39.44 -8.13
N ALA A 70 18.83 39.39 -8.68
CA ALA A 70 19.78 40.48 -8.61
C ALA A 70 20.42 40.69 -9.98
N ALA A 71 20.81 41.94 -10.27
CA ALA A 71 21.54 42.25 -11.49
C ALA A 71 22.92 41.57 -11.45
N TRP A 72 23.20 40.76 -12.46
CA TRP A 72 24.47 40.09 -12.66
C TRP A 72 24.89 40.28 -14.12
N PRO A 73 26.18 40.55 -14.44
CA PRO A 73 27.30 40.83 -13.53
C PRO A 73 27.26 42.27 -13.00
N SER A 74 28.02 42.56 -11.93
CA SER A 74 28.17 43.94 -11.45
C SER A 74 29.03 44.77 -12.42
N MET A 75 28.83 46.09 -12.46
CA MET A 75 29.50 46.98 -13.42
C MET A 75 31.04 46.92 -13.36
N ASN A 76 31.60 46.57 -12.20
CA ASN A 76 33.05 46.47 -11.99
C ASN A 76 33.57 45.03 -12.00
N PHE A 77 32.69 44.05 -12.21
CA PHE A 77 33.08 42.65 -12.24
C PHE A 77 33.68 42.32 -13.61
N LYS A 78 35.01 42.17 -13.65
CA LYS A 78 35.70 41.71 -14.85
C LYS A 78 35.51 40.20 -14.97
N ILE A 79 34.65 39.78 -15.89
CA ILE A 79 34.49 38.38 -16.25
C ILE A 79 35.79 37.93 -16.91
N GLY A 80 36.58 37.11 -16.20
CA GLY A 80 37.86 36.57 -16.69
C GLY A 80 37.74 35.51 -17.79
N ALA A 81 36.57 35.38 -18.42
CA ALA A 81 36.31 34.45 -19.51
C ALA A 81 36.59 35.13 -20.85
N SER A 82 37.03 34.35 -21.83
CA SER A 82 37.22 34.80 -23.21
C SER A 82 35.89 35.34 -23.76
N CYS A 83 35.79 36.65 -23.90
CA CYS A 83 34.69 37.31 -24.58
C CYS A 83 34.59 36.75 -26.02
N PRO A 84 33.38 36.68 -26.61
CA PRO A 84 33.23 36.33 -28.03
C PRO A 84 34.17 37.18 -28.89
N ALA A 85 34.76 36.56 -29.93
CA ALA A 85 35.91 37.08 -30.67
C ALA A 85 35.74 38.51 -31.25
N ASP A 86 34.51 38.98 -31.39
CA ASP A 86 34.19 40.31 -31.91
C ASP A 86 34.33 41.45 -30.88
N ILE A 87 34.47 41.15 -29.58
CA ILE A 87 34.47 42.14 -28.47
C ILE A 87 35.69 41.94 -27.53
N PHE A 88 36.68 41.15 -27.95
CA PHE A 88 37.81 40.73 -27.08
C PHE A 88 38.67 41.90 -26.55
N ASN A 89 38.73 43.02 -27.25
CA ASN A 89 39.61 44.14 -26.89
C ASN A 89 38.99 45.16 -25.91
N ASP A 90 37.68 45.11 -25.65
CA ASP A 90 37.01 46.03 -24.73
C ASP A 90 36.29 45.29 -23.58
N THR A 91 36.87 45.41 -22.39
CA THR A 91 36.29 44.88 -21.15
C THR A 91 34.92 45.47 -20.79
N GLY A 92 34.63 46.71 -21.23
CA GLY A 92 33.34 47.36 -21.00
C GLY A 92 32.24 46.76 -21.87
N ALA A 93 32.47 46.68 -23.18
CA ALA A 93 31.56 46.07 -24.13
C ALA A 93 31.32 44.57 -23.86
N CYS A 94 32.33 43.86 -23.35
CA CYS A 94 32.17 42.45 -22.96
C CYS A 94 31.26 42.29 -21.72
N THR A 95 31.42 43.14 -20.71
CA THR A 95 30.54 43.14 -19.52
C THR A 95 29.09 43.42 -19.92
N GLU A 96 28.86 44.36 -20.84
CA GLU A 96 27.53 44.66 -21.37
C GLU A 96 26.93 43.49 -22.15
N TYR A 97 27.74 42.79 -22.95
CA TYR A 97 27.30 41.59 -23.66
C TYR A 97 26.81 40.50 -22.71
N TYR A 98 27.55 40.22 -21.63
CA TYR A 98 27.13 39.24 -20.62
C TYR A 98 25.88 39.70 -19.85
N ARG A 99 25.76 41.00 -19.58
CA ARG A 99 24.60 41.57 -18.88
C ARG A 99 23.28 41.39 -19.65
N VAL A 100 23.31 41.42 -20.98
CA VAL A 100 22.09 41.31 -21.81
C VAL A 100 21.82 39.89 -22.33
N ASN A 101 22.86 39.05 -22.47
CA ASN A 101 22.73 37.71 -23.05
C ASN A 101 22.82 36.56 -22.04
N THR A 102 23.20 36.81 -20.79
CA THR A 102 23.45 35.75 -19.80
C THR A 102 22.52 35.85 -18.60
N ALA A 103 21.99 34.71 -18.18
CA ALA A 103 21.29 34.54 -16.92
C ALA A 103 22.10 33.61 -16.01
N TYR A 104 22.34 34.06 -14.78
CA TYR A 104 22.93 33.23 -13.73
C TYR A 104 21.81 32.70 -12.83
N VAL A 105 21.67 31.38 -12.76
CA VAL A 105 20.64 30.71 -11.96
C VAL A 105 21.32 29.82 -10.93
N GLU A 106 21.06 30.09 -9.65
CA GLU A 106 21.56 29.29 -8.53
C GLU A 106 20.37 28.65 -7.81
N ILE A 107 20.41 27.33 -7.68
CA ILE A 107 19.36 26.55 -7.01
C ILE A 107 19.95 26.03 -5.70
N TYR A 108 19.34 26.41 -4.59
CA TYR A 108 19.77 26.00 -3.26
C TYR A 108 18.56 25.74 -2.35
N TYR A 109 18.78 24.95 -1.30
CA TYR A 109 17.78 24.74 -0.25
C TYR A 109 17.83 25.89 0.76
N LEU A 110 16.70 26.54 1.03
CA LEU A 110 16.65 27.63 2.02
C LEU A 110 16.92 27.12 3.45
N GLN A 111 16.44 25.92 3.76
CA GLN A 111 16.68 25.26 5.04
C GLN A 111 17.10 23.80 4.81
N LEU A 112 17.91 23.25 5.72
CA LEU A 112 18.29 21.84 5.72
C LEU A 112 17.21 20.89 6.30
N ASN A 113 16.05 21.43 6.66
CA ASN A 113 14.92 20.67 7.17
C ASN A 113 13.91 20.40 6.05
N PHE A 114 13.27 19.23 6.08
CA PHE A 114 12.18 18.88 5.18
C PHE A 114 10.92 18.59 5.98
N GLU A 115 9.76 18.99 5.45
CA GLU A 115 8.48 18.64 6.03
C GLU A 115 7.96 17.35 5.39
N THR A 116 7.44 16.43 6.23
CA THR A 116 6.84 15.18 5.77
C THR A 116 5.42 15.08 6.31
N LEU A 117 4.44 15.11 5.41
CA LEU A 117 3.04 14.88 5.73
C LEU A 117 2.72 13.41 5.46
N ARG A 118 2.30 12.68 6.49
CA ARG A 118 1.93 11.27 6.39
C ARG A 118 0.57 11.03 6.98
N GLU A 119 -0.32 10.47 6.18
CA GLU A 119 -1.61 9.99 6.64
C GLU A 119 -1.47 8.58 7.23
N THR A 120 -2.08 8.38 8.39
CA THR A 120 -2.13 7.07 9.07
C THR A 120 -3.58 6.76 9.42
N ALA A 121 -3.94 5.48 9.42
CA ALA A 121 -5.29 5.05 9.80
C ALA A 121 -5.66 5.62 11.18
N GLY A 122 -6.79 6.32 11.27
CA GLY A 122 -7.27 6.92 12.52
C GLY A 122 -7.63 5.88 13.59
N TYR A 123 -7.85 4.63 13.18
CA TYR A 123 -8.13 3.53 14.08
C TYR A 123 -7.47 2.25 13.59
N THR A 124 -6.62 1.66 14.42
CA THR A 124 -5.93 0.40 14.10
C THR A 124 -6.76 -0.80 14.54
N MET A 125 -6.54 -1.96 13.92
CA MET A 125 -7.20 -3.21 14.34
C MET A 125 -6.87 -3.56 15.80
N VAL A 126 -5.68 -3.16 16.28
CA VAL A 126 -5.29 -3.38 17.69
C VAL A 126 -6.15 -2.54 18.62
N ASN A 127 -6.41 -1.28 18.27
CA ASN A 127 -7.31 -0.42 19.05
C ASN A 127 -8.74 -0.98 19.04
N LEU A 128 -9.20 -1.53 17.90
CA LEU A 128 -10.51 -2.18 17.80
C LEU A 128 -10.66 -3.34 18.78
N PHE A 129 -9.70 -4.26 18.81
CA PHE A 129 -9.75 -5.40 19.72
C PHE A 129 -9.56 -4.97 21.18
N SER A 130 -8.78 -3.92 21.43
CA SER A 130 -8.63 -3.33 22.77
C SER A 130 -9.96 -2.79 23.29
N ASP A 131 -10.68 -2.00 22.49
CA ASP A 131 -11.95 -1.42 22.90
C ASP A 131 -13.07 -2.47 22.99
N PHE A 132 -13.08 -3.46 22.08
CA PHE A 132 -14.02 -4.58 22.15
C PHE A 132 -13.79 -5.44 23.39
N GLY A 133 -12.55 -5.84 23.65
CA GLY A 133 -12.18 -6.62 24.83
C GLY A 133 -12.38 -5.86 26.14
N GLY A 134 -12.08 -4.56 26.15
CA GLY A 134 -12.31 -3.69 27.31
C GLY A 134 -13.79 -3.57 27.65
N ASN A 135 -14.65 -3.32 26.66
CA ASN A 135 -16.09 -3.21 26.88
C ASN A 135 -16.73 -4.56 27.27
N LEU A 136 -16.37 -5.67 26.61
CA LEU A 136 -16.92 -6.98 26.98
C LEU A 136 -16.40 -7.49 28.32
N GLY A 137 -15.13 -7.23 28.62
CA GLY A 137 -14.51 -7.58 29.91
C GLY A 137 -15.13 -6.81 31.07
N LEU A 138 -15.47 -5.53 30.88
CA LEU A 138 -16.08 -4.72 31.93
C LEU A 138 -17.53 -5.12 32.24
N TRP A 139 -18.34 -5.41 31.21
CA TRP A 139 -19.77 -5.68 31.40
C TRP A 139 -20.09 -7.13 31.73
N ILE A 140 -19.48 -8.08 31.02
CA ILE A 140 -19.82 -9.52 31.10
C ILE A 140 -18.72 -10.31 31.79
N GLY A 141 -17.54 -9.71 32.03
CA GLY A 141 -16.36 -10.45 32.51
C GLY A 141 -15.75 -11.34 31.45
N PHE A 142 -15.99 -11.05 30.17
CA PHE A 142 -15.49 -11.84 29.05
C PHE A 142 -13.96 -11.72 28.93
N SER A 143 -13.27 -12.86 28.88
CA SER A 143 -11.81 -12.94 28.77
C SER A 143 -11.37 -14.04 27.79
N VAL A 144 -10.10 -14.06 27.41
CA VAL A 144 -9.54 -15.12 26.54
C VAL A 144 -9.76 -16.51 27.15
N ILE A 145 -9.69 -16.63 28.49
CA ILE A 145 -9.93 -17.89 29.20
C ILE A 145 -11.39 -18.36 28.98
N THR A 146 -12.36 -17.45 29.05
CA THR A 146 -13.78 -17.79 28.79
C THR A 146 -14.01 -18.25 27.35
N VAL A 147 -13.21 -17.78 26.38
CA VAL A 147 -13.27 -18.26 24.99
C VAL A 147 -12.72 -19.68 24.89
N CYS A 148 -11.57 -19.96 25.52
CA CYS A 148 -11.01 -21.30 25.56
C CYS A 148 -12.00 -22.31 26.17
N GLU A 149 -12.66 -21.94 27.27
CA GLU A 149 -13.67 -22.79 27.91
C GLU A 149 -14.87 -23.07 26.98
N ILE A 150 -15.37 -22.06 26.26
CA ILE A 150 -16.46 -22.26 25.28
C ILE A 150 -16.01 -23.19 24.14
N ILE A 151 -14.76 -23.07 23.68
CA ILE A 151 -14.21 -23.93 22.62
C ILE A 151 -14.12 -25.38 23.10
N GLU A 152 -13.58 -25.61 24.30
CA GLU A 152 -13.53 -26.94 24.92
C GLU A 152 -14.94 -27.53 25.08
N LEU A 153 -15.88 -26.73 25.56
CA LEU A 153 -17.28 -27.13 25.71
C LEU A 153 -17.91 -27.51 24.36
N ILE A 154 -17.65 -26.76 23.28
CA ILE A 154 -18.14 -27.09 21.94
C ILE A 154 -17.54 -28.41 21.45
N PHE A 155 -16.24 -28.65 21.66
CA PHE A 155 -15.61 -29.91 21.29
C PHE A 155 -16.18 -31.09 22.07
N GLU A 156 -16.41 -30.92 23.37
CA GLU A 156 -17.00 -31.96 24.22
C GLU A 156 -18.47 -32.23 23.84
N ILE A 157 -19.28 -31.20 23.59
CA ILE A 157 -20.65 -31.33 23.09
C ILE A 157 -20.66 -32.00 21.71
N GLY A 158 -19.80 -31.57 20.79
CA GLY A 158 -19.67 -32.17 19.46
C GLY A 158 -19.29 -33.65 19.54
N TYR A 159 -18.40 -34.00 20.46
CA TYR A 159 -18.04 -35.37 20.75
C TYR A 159 -19.23 -36.18 21.29
N TYR A 160 -19.97 -35.67 22.28
CA TYR A 160 -21.16 -36.36 22.80
C TYR A 160 -22.26 -36.50 21.74
N LEU A 161 -22.51 -35.49 20.91
CA LEU A 161 -23.52 -35.54 19.84
C LEU A 161 -23.12 -36.50 18.70
N LEU A 162 -21.84 -36.60 18.37
CA LEU A 162 -21.34 -37.52 17.34
C LEU A 162 -21.24 -38.96 17.85
N CYS A 163 -20.92 -39.16 19.13
CA CYS A 163 -20.75 -40.48 19.74
C CYS A 163 -22.05 -41.08 20.32
N ILE A 164 -23.05 -40.26 20.66
CA ILE A 164 -24.39 -40.68 21.10
C ILE A 164 -25.41 -40.29 20.02
N LYS A 165 -25.44 -41.00 18.89
CA LYS A 165 -26.64 -40.97 18.04
C LYS A 165 -27.82 -41.61 18.80
N PRO A 166 -29.07 -41.14 18.60
CA PRO A 166 -30.20 -41.46 19.47
C PRO A 166 -30.51 -42.95 19.44
N ILE A 167 -30.66 -43.54 20.63
CA ILE A 167 -31.20 -44.90 20.80
C ILE A 167 -32.62 -44.90 20.25
N ARG A 168 -32.84 -45.55 19.09
CA ARG A 168 -34.18 -45.88 18.60
C ARG A 168 -34.78 -46.96 19.50
N TYR A 169 -35.73 -46.58 20.37
CA TYR A 169 -36.54 -47.52 21.13
C TYR A 169 -37.52 -48.22 20.18
N THR A 170 -37.21 -49.45 19.75
CA THR A 170 -38.16 -50.31 19.03
C THR A 170 -38.81 -51.23 20.07
N LYS A 171 -40.13 -51.09 20.28
CA LYS A 171 -40.90 -51.94 21.18
C LYS A 171 -41.25 -53.24 20.43
N SER A 172 -40.70 -54.38 20.85
CA SER A 172 -41.12 -55.71 20.37
C SER A 172 -41.26 -56.68 21.55
N GLY A 173 -42.39 -57.39 21.60
CA GLY A 173 -42.90 -58.22 22.68
C GLY A 173 -42.05 -59.44 23.10
N PRO A 174 -42.62 -60.37 23.89
CA PRO A 174 -41.90 -61.14 24.89
C PRO A 174 -41.06 -62.26 24.27
N ILE A 175 -39.74 -62.20 24.45
CA ILE A 175 -38.79 -63.26 24.08
C ILE A 175 -37.87 -63.51 25.28
N ALA A 176 -37.59 -64.79 25.53
CA ALA A 176 -37.00 -65.36 26.75
C ALA A 176 -35.72 -64.67 27.28
N ALA A 177 -35.59 -64.68 28.61
CA ALA A 177 -34.65 -63.90 29.42
C ALA A 177 -33.13 -64.18 29.24
N ASN A 178 -32.70 -65.10 28.38
CA ASN A 178 -31.29 -65.48 28.25
C ASN A 178 -30.53 -64.94 27.02
N GLU A 179 -31.16 -64.12 26.17
CA GLU A 179 -30.49 -63.49 25.01
C GLU A 179 -30.28 -61.97 25.16
N VAL A 180 -30.74 -61.36 26.26
CA VAL A 180 -30.69 -59.90 26.46
C VAL A 180 -29.27 -59.38 26.74
N ALA A 181 -28.38 -60.21 27.28
CA ALA A 181 -27.00 -59.80 27.62
C ALA A 181 -26.10 -59.55 26.38
N LYS A 182 -26.51 -59.92 25.16
CA LYS A 182 -25.63 -59.94 23.99
C LYS A 182 -25.77 -58.77 23.01
N ARG A 183 -26.66 -57.80 23.28
CA ARG A 183 -26.90 -56.65 22.37
C ARG A 183 -26.64 -55.25 22.94
N LEU A 184 -25.97 -55.10 24.09
CA LEU A 184 -25.31 -53.84 24.43
C LEU A 184 -23.85 -53.87 23.99
N LYS A 185 -23.64 -53.75 22.68
CA LYS A 185 -22.30 -53.52 22.11
C LYS A 185 -22.12 -52.02 21.94
N ILE A 186 -21.73 -51.35 23.03
CA ILE A 186 -21.18 -50.00 23.00
C ILE A 186 -19.90 -50.08 22.16
N ARG A 187 -19.84 -49.35 21.04
CA ARG A 187 -18.68 -49.36 20.14
C ARG A 187 -17.47 -48.68 20.83
N PRO A 188 -16.24 -49.20 20.68
CA PRO A 188 -15.05 -48.72 21.37
C PRO A 188 -14.36 -47.53 20.68
N SER A 189 -15.08 -46.70 19.91
CA SER A 189 -14.45 -45.56 19.20
C SER A 189 -14.33 -44.29 20.05
N CYS A 190 -14.81 -44.32 21.30
CA CYS A 190 -14.80 -43.21 22.28
C CYS A 190 -13.61 -43.24 23.26
N LYS A 191 -12.62 -44.14 23.09
CA LYS A 191 -11.46 -44.18 24.00
C LYS A 191 -10.24 -43.43 23.47
N GLN A 192 -10.21 -43.06 22.19
CA GLN A 192 -9.01 -42.49 21.57
C GLN A 192 -8.94 -40.95 21.64
N ALA A 193 -10.04 -40.23 21.83
CA ALA A 193 -10.06 -38.77 21.77
C ALA A 193 -9.66 -38.09 23.10
N GLY A 194 -9.98 -38.69 24.25
CA GLY A 194 -9.57 -38.17 25.56
C GLY A 194 -8.06 -38.28 25.82
N ALA A 195 -7.37 -39.21 25.15
CA ALA A 195 -5.91 -39.36 25.24
C ALA A 195 -5.15 -38.29 24.45
N PHE A 196 -5.80 -37.54 23.54
CA PHE A 196 -5.13 -36.50 22.75
C PHE A 196 -5.06 -35.16 23.50
N LEU A 197 -6.09 -34.83 24.31
CA LEU A 197 -6.10 -33.59 25.11
C LEU A 197 -5.21 -33.66 26.35
N ILE A 198 -5.07 -34.84 26.98
CA ILE A 198 -4.15 -35.01 28.13
C ILE A 198 -2.68 -34.88 27.68
N ASN A 199 -2.33 -35.41 26.50
CA ASN A 199 -0.98 -35.29 25.96
C ASN A 199 -0.61 -33.84 25.59
N TYR A 200 -1.57 -33.02 25.15
CA TYR A 200 -1.31 -31.60 24.84
C TYR A 200 -1.03 -30.77 26.10
N ALA A 201 -1.67 -31.09 27.23
CA ALA A 201 -1.45 -30.40 28.51
C ALA A 201 -0.15 -30.83 29.21
N THR A 202 0.38 -32.02 28.93
CA THR A 202 1.65 -32.49 29.53
C THR A 202 2.91 -31.96 28.83
N GLU A 203 2.80 -31.42 27.63
CA GLU A 203 3.96 -30.97 26.83
C GLU A 203 4.36 -29.49 27.05
N GLU A 204 3.63 -28.74 27.88
CA GLU A 204 4.02 -27.36 28.27
C GLU A 204 4.85 -27.28 29.57
N SER A 205 5.07 -28.39 30.28
CA SER A 205 5.75 -28.36 31.59
C SER A 205 7.23 -28.79 31.58
N GLY A 206 7.83 -29.02 30.41
CA GLY A 206 9.23 -29.43 30.34
C GLY A 206 9.91 -29.16 29.00
N LEU A 207 10.62 -28.04 28.89
CA LEU A 207 11.80 -27.93 28.05
C LEU A 207 12.84 -27.00 28.71
N PRO A 208 14.14 -27.35 28.69
CA PRO A 208 15.17 -26.65 29.42
C PRO A 208 15.58 -25.35 28.74
N ILE A 209 15.88 -24.37 29.59
CA ILE A 209 16.62 -23.15 29.30
C ILE A 209 18.06 -23.47 28.86
N ASP A 210 18.43 -23.13 27.61
CA ASP A 210 19.83 -23.01 27.17
C ASP A 210 20.14 -21.53 26.86
N PRO A 211 21.11 -20.90 27.58
CA PRO A 211 21.39 -19.48 27.49
C PRO A 211 22.54 -19.17 26.51
N THR A 212 22.38 -19.31 25.20
CA THR A 212 23.37 -18.75 24.24
C THR A 212 22.82 -18.41 22.84
N LYS A 213 22.14 -17.27 22.68
CA LYS A 213 22.20 -16.47 21.42
C LYS A 213 21.55 -15.09 21.58
N GLY A 214 22.35 -14.05 21.37
CA GLY A 214 21.92 -12.65 21.37
C GLY A 214 21.11 -12.24 20.12
N PRO A 215 20.56 -11.02 20.12
CA PRO A 215 19.47 -10.61 19.24
C PRO A 215 19.98 -10.23 17.84
N THR A 216 19.34 -10.75 16.80
CA THR A 216 19.41 -10.19 15.45
C THR A 216 18.05 -9.61 15.09
N SER A 217 18.08 -8.31 14.78
CA SER A 217 16.95 -7.45 14.42
C SER A 217 16.31 -7.87 13.10
N PRO A 218 14.97 -7.97 12.99
CA PRO A 218 14.32 -8.04 11.69
C PRO A 218 14.04 -6.62 11.17
N THR A 219 14.69 -6.32 10.04
CA THR A 219 14.39 -5.22 9.12
C THR A 219 12.92 -5.27 8.70
N VAL A 220 12.16 -4.23 9.02
CA VAL A 220 10.80 -4.01 8.53
C VAL A 220 10.87 -3.39 7.13
N LEU A 221 10.46 -4.13 6.10
CA LEU A 221 10.10 -3.52 4.81
C LEU A 221 8.68 -2.94 4.90
N PRO A 222 8.41 -1.77 4.28
CA PRO A 222 7.09 -1.16 4.30
C PRO A 222 6.14 -1.87 3.31
N PRO A 223 4.82 -1.91 3.60
CA PRO A 223 3.84 -2.39 2.64
C PRO A 223 3.64 -1.36 1.52
N SER A 224 3.70 -1.84 0.29
CA SER A 224 3.19 -1.15 -0.91
C SER A 224 1.66 -1.06 -0.82
N GLY A 225 1.17 -0.04 -0.12
CA GLY A 225 -0.26 0.26 -0.01
C GLY A 225 -0.74 1.03 -1.24
N LYS A 226 -1.74 0.47 -1.93
CA LYS A 226 -2.59 1.25 -2.83
C LYS A 226 -3.46 2.16 -1.97
N CYS A 227 -3.49 3.46 -2.27
CA CYS A 227 -4.50 4.35 -1.72
C CYS A 227 -5.82 3.98 -2.39
N SER A 228 -6.76 3.51 -1.58
CA SER A 228 -8.15 3.33 -1.97
C SER A 228 -8.86 4.68 -1.83
N PRO A 229 -9.82 5.01 -2.70
CA PRO A 229 -10.62 6.24 -2.59
C PRO A 229 -11.43 6.31 -1.29
#